data_AF-A0AAD6NHX0-F1
#
_entry.id   AF-A0AAD6NHX0-F1
#
_cell.length_a   1.000
_cell.length_b   1.000
_cell.length_c   1.000
_cell.angle_alpha   90.00
_cell.angle_beta   90.00
_cell.angle_gamma   90.00
#
_symmetry.space_group_name_H-M   'P 1'
#
loop_
_entity.id
_entity.type
_entity.pdbx_description
1 polymer ?
#
loop_
_entity_poly.entity_id
_entity_poly.type
_entity_poly.pdbx_seq_one_letter_code
_entity_poly.pdbx_strand_id
1 'polypeptide(L)'
;MFTFILTSLVRFSSDIFVWLYLQALSFATAFMYFLPHLKEWAPFQIDALGLITIVGTVEVDRAIGRLVRSAYAEFAPLLGAYTIASNQIAETIPGFVLYNITDGIKAVDLTGWFTRWLTCQPLQYNATVITTSLSSPLSLRDKLRRWVFGSIHITLMLGIMALAGVIGDWWGFMNGASILVSVLVRYTIVELNRRAIDDAAVKAHEESDEDVKIIVTIPNGKAVTIHTRRKILLYCLLTNPRPKYPTVYKVAQFIGWTAFGCHIVALGMSTLVLQILTVVLLAASTVLVTYRVGDDEGRISRHLELNCINAEGQPDFRAFAYARLKMTEKEEESMLLWNLFPHRSNEKWWSRYMECKGDISKFQNWDRILSFS
;
A
#
# COMPACT_ATOMS: atom_id res chain seq x y z
N MET A 1 6.56 4.55 66.79
CA MET A 1 5.49 4.80 65.79
C MET A 1 6.00 4.55 64.36
N PHE A 2 7.11 5.15 63.93
CA PHE A 2 7.68 4.98 62.58
C PHE A 2 8.09 3.53 62.24
N THR A 3 8.70 2.81 63.19
CA THR A 3 9.13 1.41 63.01
C THR A 3 7.96 0.43 62.85
N PHE A 4 6.80 0.74 63.45
CA PHE A 4 5.59 -0.08 63.39
C PHE A 4 4.84 0.10 62.06
N ILE A 5 4.88 1.31 61.50
CA ILE A 5 4.32 1.62 60.19
C ILE A 5 5.16 0.96 59.08
N LEU A 6 6.49 0.96 59.22
CA LEU A 6 7.39 0.34 58.25
C LEU A 6 7.24 -1.19 58.21
N THR A 7 7.12 -1.87 59.36
CA THR A 7 6.89 -3.32 59.40
C THR A 7 5.51 -3.73 58.91
N SER A 8 4.47 -2.92 59.16
CA SER A 8 3.13 -3.15 58.58
C SER A 8 3.09 -2.95 57.07
N LEU A 9 3.80 -1.94 56.53
CA LEU A 9 3.91 -1.73 55.08
C LEU A 9 4.69 -2.85 54.36
N VAL A 10 5.76 -3.35 54.98
CA VAL A 10 6.53 -4.48 54.44
C VAL A 10 5.72 -5.78 54.48
N ARG A 11 4.97 -6.06 55.56
CA ARG A 11 4.05 -7.22 55.62
C ARG A 11 2.92 -7.12 54.61
N PHE A 12 2.30 -5.95 54.48
CA PHE A 12 1.23 -5.73 53.50
C PHE A 12 1.72 -5.91 52.06
N SER A 13 2.93 -5.44 51.75
CA SER A 13 3.57 -5.70 50.46
C SER A 13 3.85 -7.18 50.23
N SER A 14 4.42 -7.90 51.21
CA SER A 14 4.68 -9.33 51.07
C SER A 14 3.41 -10.16 50.92
N ASP A 15 2.33 -9.82 51.62
CA ASP A 15 1.05 -10.53 51.54
C ASP A 15 0.38 -10.33 50.17
N ILE A 16 0.48 -9.13 49.58
CA ILE A 16 0.04 -8.87 48.20
C ILE A 16 0.87 -9.68 47.19
N PHE A 17 2.20 -9.72 47.35
CA PHE A 17 3.06 -10.51 46.47
C PHE A 17 2.76 -12.01 46.56
N VAL A 18 2.55 -12.54 47.77
CA VAL A 18 2.18 -13.95 47.98
C VAL A 18 0.80 -14.24 47.41
N TRP A 19 -0.16 -13.34 47.58
CA TRP A 19 -1.51 -13.50 47.01
C TRP A 19 -1.50 -13.48 45.47
N LEU A 20 -0.77 -12.53 44.85
CA LEU A 20 -0.58 -12.49 43.40
C LEU A 20 0.15 -13.74 42.89
N TYR A 21 1.15 -14.23 43.61
CA TYR A 21 1.88 -15.45 43.26
C TYR A 21 0.96 -16.69 43.33
N LEU A 22 0.15 -16.83 44.38
CA LEU A 22 -0.82 -17.92 44.52
C LEU A 22 -1.92 -17.86 43.46
N GLN A 23 -2.38 -16.67 43.08
CA GLN A 23 -3.31 -16.49 41.95
C GLN A 23 -2.67 -16.84 40.61
N ALA A 24 -1.42 -16.42 40.37
CA ALA A 24 -0.70 -16.78 39.15
C ALA A 24 -0.48 -18.30 39.07
N LEU A 25 -0.17 -18.96 40.20
CA LEU A 25 0.03 -20.40 40.28
C LEU A 25 -1.28 -21.18 40.10
N SER A 26 -2.40 -20.72 40.68
CA SER A 26 -3.71 -21.34 40.49
C SER A 26 -4.21 -21.17 39.05
N PHE A 27 -3.97 -20.00 38.44
CA PHE A 27 -4.26 -19.78 37.03
C PHE A 27 -3.38 -20.65 36.13
N ALA A 28 -2.08 -20.77 36.42
CA ALA A 28 -1.16 -21.61 35.66
C ALA A 28 -1.53 -23.09 35.74
N THR A 29 -1.92 -23.58 36.91
CA THR A 29 -2.35 -24.98 37.09
C THR A 29 -3.70 -25.24 36.39
N ALA A 30 -4.69 -24.37 36.55
CA ALA A 30 -5.96 -24.47 35.83
C ALA A 30 -5.77 -24.42 34.30
N PHE A 31 -4.88 -23.55 33.83
CA PHE A 31 -4.51 -23.45 32.42
C PHE A 31 -3.83 -24.74 31.94
N MET A 32 -2.90 -25.31 32.70
CA MET A 32 -2.27 -26.59 32.37
C MET A 32 -3.25 -27.76 32.27
N TYR A 33 -4.28 -27.80 33.13
CA TYR A 33 -5.36 -28.80 33.03
C TYR A 33 -6.27 -28.60 31.81
N PHE A 34 -6.38 -27.36 31.31
CA PHE A 34 -7.22 -27.02 30.15
C PHE A 34 -6.52 -27.27 28.80
N LEU A 35 -5.19 -27.27 28.74
CA LEU A 35 -4.42 -27.45 27.51
C LEU A 35 -4.73 -28.76 26.74
N PRO A 36 -4.87 -29.93 27.39
CA PRO A 36 -5.24 -31.17 26.69
C PRO A 36 -6.61 -31.07 26.01
N HIS A 37 -7.57 -30.41 26.67
CA HIS A 37 -8.90 -30.20 26.09
C HIS A 37 -8.84 -29.33 24.83
N LEU A 38 -8.02 -28.27 24.83
CA LEU A 38 -7.84 -27.43 23.65
C LEU A 38 -7.16 -28.18 22.49
N LYS A 39 -6.26 -29.11 22.80
CA LYS A 39 -5.56 -29.91 21.78
C LYS A 39 -6.49 -30.87 21.06
N GLU A 40 -7.43 -31.47 21.79
CA GLU A 40 -8.41 -32.43 21.23
C GLU A 40 -9.69 -31.76 20.71
N TRP A 41 -9.84 -30.45 20.94
CA TRP A 41 -11.02 -29.70 20.52
C TRP A 41 -11.06 -29.54 18.99
N ALA A 42 -11.89 -30.36 18.35
CA ALA A 42 -12.15 -30.30 16.91
C ALA A 42 -13.64 -30.57 16.58
N PRO A 43 -14.58 -29.71 17.03
CA PRO A 43 -16.01 -29.92 16.79
C PRO A 43 -16.43 -29.82 15.30
N PHE A 44 -15.60 -29.24 14.44
CA PHE A 44 -15.84 -29.13 13.01
C PHE A 44 -14.51 -29.04 12.23
N GLN A 45 -14.57 -29.37 10.94
CA GLN A 45 -13.43 -29.26 10.02
C GLN A 45 -13.56 -27.96 9.22
N ILE A 46 -12.59 -27.05 9.34
CA ILE A 46 -12.49 -25.87 8.49
C ILE A 46 -11.48 -26.16 7.39
N ASP A 47 -11.85 -25.92 6.12
CA ASP A 47 -10.86 -25.80 5.05
C ASP A 47 -10.19 -24.42 5.11
N ALA A 48 -9.36 -24.21 6.14
CA ALA A 48 -8.60 -22.98 6.32
C ALA A 48 -7.59 -22.75 5.17
N LEU A 49 -7.21 -23.83 4.48
CA LEU A 49 -6.25 -23.82 3.38
C LEU A 49 -6.82 -23.15 2.13
N GLY A 50 -8.02 -23.54 1.69
CA GLY A 50 -8.69 -22.90 0.56
C GLY A 50 -8.95 -21.41 0.80
N LEU A 51 -9.31 -21.05 2.04
CA LEU A 51 -9.57 -19.65 2.41
C LEU A 51 -8.31 -18.78 2.35
N ILE A 52 -7.16 -19.27 2.80
CA ILE A 52 -5.93 -18.47 2.85
C ILE A 52 -5.24 -18.33 1.49
N THR A 53 -5.43 -19.31 0.60
CA THR A 53 -4.75 -19.35 -0.70
C THR A 53 -5.40 -18.44 -1.73
N ILE A 54 -6.72 -18.21 -1.66
CA ILE A 54 -7.45 -17.48 -2.71
C ILE A 54 -7.88 -16.09 -2.23
N VAL A 55 -8.29 -15.94 -0.96
CA VAL A 55 -8.94 -14.71 -0.48
C VAL A 55 -7.94 -13.57 -0.30
N GLY A 56 -8.25 -12.42 -0.89
CA GLY A 56 -7.51 -11.17 -0.66
C GLY A 56 -6.27 -10.99 -1.52
N THR A 57 -5.96 -11.90 -2.44
CA THR A 57 -4.71 -11.87 -3.24
C THR A 57 -4.62 -10.65 -4.14
N VAL A 58 -5.69 -10.33 -4.86
CA VAL A 58 -5.80 -9.15 -5.73
C VAL A 58 -5.78 -7.87 -4.90
N GLU A 59 -6.46 -7.86 -3.76
CA GLU A 59 -6.55 -6.71 -2.86
C GLU A 59 -5.20 -6.43 -2.19
N VAL A 60 -4.46 -7.47 -1.79
CA VAL A 60 -3.11 -7.36 -1.22
C VAL A 60 -2.11 -6.90 -2.27
N ASP A 61 -2.15 -7.47 -3.48
CA ASP A 61 -1.32 -7.01 -4.60
C ASP A 61 -1.54 -5.52 -4.87
N ARG A 62 -2.80 -5.09 -4.94
CA ARG A 62 -3.16 -3.69 -5.12
C ARG A 62 -2.78 -2.82 -3.93
N ALA A 63 -2.94 -3.29 -2.69
CA ALA A 63 -2.66 -2.50 -1.50
C ALA A 63 -1.14 -2.30 -1.28
N ILE A 64 -0.37 -3.38 -1.38
CA ILE A 64 1.09 -3.41 -1.12
C ILE A 64 1.88 -2.97 -2.34
N GLY A 65 1.46 -3.34 -3.56
CA GLY A 65 2.16 -3.03 -4.79
C GLY A 65 2.22 -1.55 -5.14
N ARG A 66 1.43 -0.68 -4.47
CA ARG A 66 1.58 0.77 -4.53
C ARG A 66 2.91 1.28 -3.98
N LEU A 67 3.56 0.46 -3.14
CA LEU A 67 4.79 0.79 -2.41
C LEU A 67 4.66 1.99 -1.47
N VAL A 68 3.45 2.48 -1.20
CA VAL A 68 3.15 3.52 -0.21
C VAL A 68 3.61 3.07 1.18
N ARG A 69 4.23 3.97 1.95
CA ARG A 69 4.60 3.67 3.34
C ARG A 69 3.35 3.69 4.22
N SER A 70 3.26 2.72 5.12
CA SER A 70 2.13 2.56 6.04
C SER A 70 2.66 2.22 7.43
N ALA A 71 2.16 2.90 8.45
CA ALA A 71 2.58 2.59 9.82
C ALA A 71 2.04 1.23 10.30
N TYR A 72 0.90 0.81 9.75
CA TYR A 72 0.24 -0.44 10.11
C TYR A 72 0.71 -1.60 9.23
N ALA A 73 0.71 -1.42 7.90
CA ALA A 73 0.89 -2.53 6.96
C ALA A 73 2.32 -3.12 6.94
N GLU A 74 3.32 -2.41 7.45
CA GLU A 74 4.75 -2.82 7.36
C GLU A 74 5.00 -4.21 7.98
N PHE A 75 4.39 -4.50 9.14
CA PHE A 75 4.60 -5.76 9.88
C PHE A 75 3.34 -6.61 10.05
N ALA A 76 2.20 -6.17 9.51
CA ALA A 76 0.95 -6.91 9.58
C ALA A 76 1.04 -8.22 8.79
N PRO A 77 0.73 -9.40 9.36
CA PRO A 77 0.70 -10.65 8.60
C PRO A 77 -0.49 -10.64 7.63
N LEU A 78 -0.31 -11.09 6.39
CA LEU A 78 -1.35 -10.99 5.35
C LEU A 78 -1.67 -12.35 4.73
N LEU A 79 -2.91 -12.45 4.28
CA LEU A 79 -3.33 -13.44 3.30
C LEU A 79 -2.61 -13.21 1.97
N GLY A 80 -2.49 -14.25 1.15
CA GLY A 80 -1.89 -14.13 -0.18
C GLY A 80 -0.42 -13.70 -0.17
N ALA A 81 0.36 -14.00 0.88
CA ALA A 81 1.79 -13.62 0.96
C ALA A 81 2.63 -14.10 -0.24
N TYR A 82 2.20 -15.18 -0.91
CA TYR A 82 2.83 -15.69 -2.13
C TYR A 82 2.79 -14.68 -3.29
N THR A 83 1.83 -13.76 -3.34
CA THR A 83 1.73 -12.71 -4.38
C THR A 83 3.01 -11.87 -4.44
N ILE A 84 3.54 -11.54 -3.26
CA ILE A 84 4.79 -10.78 -3.10
C ILE A 84 6.00 -11.67 -3.46
N ALA A 85 6.03 -12.92 -2.99
CA ALA A 85 7.10 -13.86 -3.32
C ALA A 85 7.16 -14.17 -4.83
N SER A 86 6.01 -14.14 -5.52
CA SER A 86 5.86 -14.33 -6.97
C SER A 86 6.20 -13.11 -7.80
N ASN A 87 6.58 -11.99 -7.17
CA ASN A 87 6.83 -10.70 -7.83
C ASN A 87 5.61 -10.01 -8.45
N GLN A 88 4.38 -10.45 -8.17
CA GLN A 88 3.18 -9.88 -8.81
C GLN A 88 3.07 -8.37 -8.57
N ILE A 89 3.49 -7.91 -7.39
CA ILE A 89 3.50 -6.50 -7.00
C ILE A 89 4.37 -5.59 -7.89
N ALA A 90 5.29 -6.15 -8.67
CA ALA A 90 6.15 -5.41 -9.59
C ALA A 90 5.66 -5.46 -11.05
N GLU A 91 4.68 -6.32 -11.35
CA GLU A 91 4.12 -6.47 -12.70
C GLU A 91 3.35 -5.21 -13.12
N THR A 92 3.41 -4.88 -14.40
CA THR A 92 2.71 -3.72 -14.96
C THR A 92 1.24 -4.04 -15.21
N ILE A 93 0.34 -3.13 -14.84
CA ILE A 93 -1.10 -3.28 -15.10
C ILE A 93 -1.42 -2.58 -16.44
N PRO A 94 -2.02 -3.28 -17.42
CA PRO A 94 -2.35 -2.70 -18.72
C PRO A 94 -3.54 -1.74 -18.64
N GLY A 95 -3.76 -0.98 -19.73
CA GLY A 95 -4.92 -0.11 -19.90
C GLY A 95 -4.74 1.32 -19.40
N PHE A 96 -3.54 1.67 -18.95
CA PHE A 96 -3.15 3.06 -18.72
C PHE A 96 -2.48 3.61 -19.98
N VAL A 97 -2.72 4.87 -20.30
CA VAL A 97 -1.99 5.56 -21.38
C VAL A 97 -1.55 6.92 -20.87
N LEU A 98 -0.25 7.17 -20.96
CA LEU A 98 0.38 8.42 -20.59
C LEU A 98 0.69 9.22 -21.85
N TYR A 99 0.26 10.48 -21.83
CA TYR A 99 0.48 11.48 -22.86
C TYR A 99 1.36 12.57 -22.25
N ASN A 100 2.65 12.55 -22.56
CA ASN A 100 3.56 13.65 -22.22
C ASN A 100 3.39 14.73 -23.29
N ILE A 101 2.60 15.73 -22.96
CA ILE A 101 2.19 16.79 -23.88
C ILE A 101 3.38 17.66 -24.26
N THR A 102 4.24 17.96 -23.28
CA THR A 102 5.38 18.85 -23.47
C THR A 102 6.43 18.26 -24.41
N ASP A 103 6.66 16.95 -24.35
CA ASP A 103 7.65 16.28 -25.22
C ASP A 103 7.03 15.59 -26.44
N GLY A 104 5.70 15.61 -26.59
CA GLY A 104 5.03 14.91 -27.69
C GLY A 104 5.19 13.38 -27.64
N ILE A 105 5.29 12.79 -26.44
CA ILE A 105 5.48 11.34 -26.25
C ILE A 105 4.19 10.69 -25.75
N LYS A 106 3.80 9.59 -26.41
CA LYS A 106 2.73 8.70 -25.96
C LYS A 106 3.32 7.39 -25.48
N ALA A 107 3.01 6.99 -24.24
CA ALA A 107 3.42 5.72 -23.66
C ALA A 107 2.20 4.93 -23.17
N VAL A 108 2.16 3.63 -23.47
CA VAL A 108 1.09 2.72 -23.03
C VAL A 108 1.49 1.88 -21.82
N ASP A 109 2.77 1.91 -21.46
CA ASP A 109 3.32 1.15 -20.36
C ASP A 109 3.76 2.11 -19.25
N LEU A 110 3.14 1.93 -18.08
CA LEU A 110 3.51 2.63 -16.85
C LEU A 110 4.03 1.63 -15.83
N THR A 111 4.79 2.14 -14.88
CA THR A 111 5.33 1.33 -13.79
C THR A 111 4.23 0.67 -12.95
N GLY A 112 4.52 -0.55 -12.48
CA GLY A 112 3.55 -1.38 -11.76
C GLY A 112 3.10 -0.77 -10.44
N TRP A 113 3.99 -0.05 -9.77
CA TRP A 113 3.65 0.64 -8.52
C TRP A 113 2.77 1.86 -8.75
N PHE A 114 3.07 2.63 -9.82
CA PHE A 114 2.39 3.89 -10.10
C PHE A 114 0.95 3.66 -10.57
N THR A 115 0.76 2.66 -11.45
CA THR A 115 -0.58 2.22 -11.88
C THR A 115 -1.45 1.78 -10.70
N ARG A 116 -0.93 0.94 -9.81
CA ARG A 116 -1.63 0.56 -8.57
C ARG A 116 -1.93 1.76 -7.68
N TRP A 117 -1.01 2.70 -7.58
CA TRP A 117 -1.20 3.90 -6.77
C TRP A 117 -2.34 4.74 -7.32
N LEU A 118 -2.33 5.03 -8.62
CA LEU A 118 -3.40 5.76 -9.32
C LEU A 118 -4.78 5.11 -9.12
N THR A 119 -4.89 3.79 -9.22
CA THR A 119 -6.20 3.11 -9.05
C THR A 119 -6.76 3.25 -7.63
N CYS A 120 -5.92 3.48 -6.62
CA CYS A 120 -6.38 3.66 -5.25
C CYS A 120 -6.75 5.11 -4.91
N GLN A 121 -6.33 6.09 -5.73
CA GLN A 121 -6.64 7.49 -5.47
C GLN A 121 -8.13 7.79 -5.71
N PRO A 122 -8.76 8.68 -4.93
CA PRO A 122 -10.12 9.14 -5.14
C PRO A 122 -10.17 10.14 -6.31
N LEU A 123 -9.93 9.66 -7.53
CA LEU A 123 -9.80 10.49 -8.73
C LEU A 123 -11.17 10.98 -9.20
N GLN A 124 -11.30 12.29 -9.28
CA GLN A 124 -12.42 12.97 -9.92
C GLN A 124 -12.17 13.06 -11.43
N TYR A 125 -13.24 12.89 -12.22
CA TYR A 125 -13.15 12.93 -13.68
C TYR A 125 -12.58 14.28 -14.11
N ASN A 126 -11.44 14.28 -14.81
CA ASN A 126 -10.80 15.47 -15.38
C ASN A 126 -10.54 16.64 -14.41
N ALA A 127 -10.64 16.47 -13.09
CA ALA A 127 -10.45 17.56 -12.13
C ALA A 127 -9.22 17.36 -11.26
N THR A 128 -8.81 16.12 -11.05
CA THR A 128 -7.66 15.80 -10.23
C THR A 128 -6.36 16.17 -10.96
N VAL A 129 -5.51 16.88 -10.23
CA VAL A 129 -4.16 17.27 -10.62
C VAL A 129 -3.19 16.62 -9.64
N ILE A 130 -2.21 15.91 -10.17
CA ILE A 130 -1.13 15.31 -9.38
C ILE A 130 0.12 16.17 -9.54
N THR A 131 0.70 16.61 -8.43
CA THR A 131 1.99 17.29 -8.42
C THR A 131 3.04 16.46 -7.72
N THR A 132 4.28 16.52 -8.20
CA THR A 132 5.39 15.82 -7.56
C THR A 132 6.25 16.78 -6.77
N SER A 133 6.54 16.45 -5.52
CA SER A 133 7.44 17.22 -4.66
C SER A 133 8.48 16.31 -4.01
N LEU A 134 9.55 16.93 -3.53
CA LEU A 134 10.52 16.24 -2.67
C LEU A 134 9.88 16.00 -1.31
N SER A 135 9.94 14.76 -0.83
CA SER A 135 9.38 14.42 0.48
C SER A 135 10.17 15.04 1.62
N SER A 136 9.46 15.52 2.64
CA SER A 136 10.06 15.95 3.90
C SER A 136 10.53 14.75 4.76
N PRO A 137 11.54 14.89 5.63
CA PRO A 137 11.96 13.80 6.52
C PRO A 137 10.82 13.32 7.42
N LEU A 138 10.78 12.02 7.75
CA LEU A 138 9.75 11.46 8.63
C LEU A 138 9.76 12.12 10.00
N SER A 139 8.58 12.54 10.47
CA SER A 139 8.40 13.07 11.82
C SER A 139 8.71 11.99 12.88
N LEU A 140 9.11 12.42 14.08
CA LEU A 140 9.31 11.50 15.22
C LEU A 140 8.02 10.73 15.55
N ARG A 141 6.86 11.38 15.43
CA ARG A 141 5.55 10.77 15.67
C ARG A 141 5.28 9.62 14.70
N ASP A 142 5.63 9.77 13.43
CA ASP A 142 5.45 8.71 12.43
C ASP A 142 6.37 7.53 12.67
N LYS A 143 7.63 7.79 13.06
CA LYS A 143 8.56 6.73 13.46
C LYS A 143 8.02 5.98 14.67
N LEU A 144 7.58 6.68 15.71
CA LEU A 144 7.02 6.06 16.91
C LEU A 144 5.78 5.22 16.59
N ARG A 145 4.85 5.75 15.79
CA ARG A 145 3.63 5.05 15.37
C ARG A 145 3.95 3.73 14.65
N ARG A 146 4.93 3.72 13.75
CA ARG A 146 5.43 2.50 13.08
C ARG A 146 5.97 1.48 14.06
N TRP A 147 6.80 1.93 15.01
CA TRP A 147 7.37 1.05 16.03
C TRP A 147 6.29 0.43 16.92
N VAL A 148 5.30 1.21 17.34
CA VAL A 148 4.19 0.72 18.16
C VAL A 148 3.38 -0.34 17.40
N PHE A 149 2.89 -0.02 16.20
CA PHE A 149 2.11 -0.99 15.42
C PHE A 149 2.94 -2.21 15.02
N GLY A 150 4.22 -2.04 14.67
CA GLY A 150 5.13 -3.15 14.41
C GLY A 150 5.28 -4.07 15.61
N SER A 151 5.47 -3.50 16.80
CA SER A 151 5.60 -4.25 18.05
C SER A 151 4.33 -5.03 18.39
N ILE A 152 3.15 -4.43 18.15
CA ILE A 152 1.86 -5.11 18.38
C ILE A 152 1.74 -6.37 17.51
N HIS A 153 1.98 -6.26 16.20
CA HIS A 153 1.87 -7.42 15.30
C HIS A 153 2.89 -8.51 15.61
N ILE A 154 4.14 -8.12 15.89
CA ILE A 154 5.20 -9.07 16.28
C ILE A 154 4.81 -9.78 17.57
N THR A 155 4.31 -9.04 18.58
CA THR A 155 3.87 -9.62 19.85
C THR A 155 2.71 -10.60 19.66
N LEU A 156 1.73 -10.26 18.81
CA LEU A 156 0.61 -11.16 18.49
C LEU A 156 1.09 -12.45 17.82
N MET A 157 1.98 -12.36 16.82
CA MET A 157 2.54 -13.54 16.15
C MET A 157 3.35 -14.42 17.10
N LEU A 158 4.23 -13.81 17.92
CA LEU A 158 5.01 -14.53 18.93
C LEU A 158 4.11 -15.13 20.02
N GLY A 159 3.01 -14.46 20.38
CA GLY A 159 2.01 -14.97 21.31
C GLY A 159 1.32 -16.24 20.80
N ILE A 160 0.93 -16.27 19.53
CA ILE A 160 0.38 -17.49 18.90
C ILE A 160 1.43 -18.60 18.86
N MET A 161 2.69 -18.29 18.54
CA MET A 161 3.78 -19.28 18.55
C MET A 161 4.04 -19.83 19.96
N ALA A 162 4.07 -18.98 20.98
CA ALA A 162 4.25 -19.39 22.37
C ALA A 162 3.08 -20.26 22.85
N LEU A 163 1.84 -19.88 22.52
CA LEU A 163 0.66 -20.68 22.81
C LEU A 163 0.75 -22.07 22.16
N ALA A 164 1.20 -22.15 20.90
CA ALA A 164 1.40 -23.41 20.21
C ALA A 164 2.42 -24.31 20.92
N GLY A 165 3.54 -23.73 21.36
CA GLY A 165 4.55 -24.43 22.15
C GLY A 165 4.00 -24.97 23.48
N VAL A 166 3.18 -24.17 24.17
CA VAL A 166 2.56 -24.58 25.45
C VAL A 166 1.49 -25.67 25.26
N ILE A 167 0.71 -25.63 24.18
CA ILE A 167 -0.23 -26.70 23.79
C ILE A 167 0.52 -27.99 23.38
N GLY A 168 1.81 -27.89 23.04
CA GLY A 168 2.58 -28.99 22.48
C GLY A 168 2.19 -29.29 21.03
N ASP A 169 1.80 -28.26 20.28
CA ASP A 169 1.50 -28.30 18.85
C ASP A 169 2.66 -27.69 18.05
N TRP A 170 3.58 -28.56 17.63
CA TRP A 170 4.74 -28.16 16.82
C TRP A 170 4.33 -27.68 15.42
N TRP A 171 3.21 -28.15 14.86
CA TRP A 171 2.71 -27.67 13.58
C TRP A 171 2.21 -26.23 13.72
N GLY A 172 1.46 -25.93 14.79
CA GLY A 172 1.08 -24.56 15.13
C GLY A 172 2.27 -23.62 15.33
N PHE A 173 3.36 -24.10 15.95
CA PHE A 173 4.60 -23.34 16.10
C PHE A 173 5.26 -23.05 14.74
N MET A 174 5.41 -24.06 13.89
CA MET A 174 5.97 -23.93 12.54
C MET A 174 5.13 -23.01 11.65
N ASN A 175 3.81 -23.04 11.81
CA ASN A 175 2.88 -22.13 11.13
C ASN A 175 3.17 -20.67 11.50
N GLY A 176 3.26 -20.34 12.80
CA GLY A 176 3.60 -19.00 13.25
C GLY A 176 4.99 -18.53 12.81
N ALA A 177 5.99 -19.43 12.85
CA ALA A 177 7.34 -19.14 12.35
C ALA A 177 7.34 -18.82 10.85
N SER A 178 6.57 -19.57 10.06
CA SER A 178 6.45 -19.37 8.61
C SER A 178 5.79 -18.02 8.26
N ILE A 179 4.80 -17.60 9.05
CA ILE A 179 4.17 -16.27 8.91
C ILE A 179 5.18 -15.16 9.24
N LEU A 180 5.96 -15.31 10.31
CA LEU A 180 6.99 -14.33 10.68
C LEU A 180 8.03 -14.17 9.57
N VAL A 181 8.51 -15.29 9.00
CA VAL A 181 9.41 -15.27 7.85
C VAL A 181 8.76 -14.58 6.65
N SER A 182 7.49 -14.85 6.37
CA SER A 182 6.74 -14.20 5.27
C SER A 182 6.65 -12.68 5.44
N VAL A 183 6.44 -12.19 6.67
CA VAL A 183 6.44 -10.75 7.00
C VAL A 183 7.82 -10.14 6.73
N LEU A 184 8.91 -10.81 7.14
CA LEU A 184 10.28 -10.34 6.91
C LEU A 184 10.65 -10.32 5.42
N VAL A 185 10.25 -11.35 4.67
CA VAL A 185 10.43 -11.42 3.22
C VAL A 185 9.72 -10.27 2.54
N ARG A 186 8.44 -10.04 2.85
CA ARG A 186 7.69 -8.91 2.30
C ARG A 186 8.35 -7.58 2.63
N TYR A 187 8.73 -7.37 3.90
CA TYR A 187 9.42 -6.14 4.31
C TYR A 187 10.67 -5.90 3.46
N THR A 188 11.48 -6.94 3.25
CA THR A 188 12.70 -6.88 2.45
C THR A 188 12.40 -6.54 0.98
N ILE A 189 11.48 -7.26 0.35
CA ILE A 189 11.10 -7.06 -1.05
C ILE A 189 10.55 -5.65 -1.29
N VAL A 190 9.63 -5.19 -0.43
CA VAL A 190 9.00 -3.88 -0.55
C VAL A 190 10.03 -2.76 -0.30
N GLU A 191 10.89 -2.88 0.69
CA GLU A 191 11.94 -1.87 0.95
C GLU A 191 12.99 -1.83 -0.17
N LEU A 192 13.35 -2.97 -0.78
CA LEU A 192 14.24 -2.99 -1.94
C LEU A 192 13.64 -2.27 -3.16
N ASN A 193 12.34 -2.47 -3.43
CA ASN A 193 11.63 -1.75 -4.49
C ASN A 193 11.49 -0.25 -4.18
N ARG A 194 11.17 0.12 -2.94
CA ARG A 194 11.12 1.54 -2.51
C ARG A 194 12.47 2.22 -2.65
N ARG A 195 13.57 1.53 -2.29
CA ARG A 195 14.92 2.05 -2.47
C ARG A 195 15.29 2.25 -3.94
N ALA A 196 14.83 1.36 -4.82
CA ALA A 196 15.03 1.55 -6.26
C ALA A 196 14.35 2.83 -6.77
N ILE A 197 13.13 3.12 -6.30
CA ILE A 197 12.42 4.37 -6.60
C ILE A 197 13.16 5.57 -5.98
N ASP A 198 13.65 5.45 -4.76
CA ASP A 198 14.44 6.50 -4.10
C ASP A 198 15.70 6.86 -4.89
N ASP A 199 16.48 5.85 -5.28
CA ASP A 199 17.71 6.05 -6.07
C ASP A 199 17.38 6.70 -7.44
N ALA A 200 16.29 6.27 -8.09
CA ALA A 200 15.82 6.85 -9.33
C ALA A 200 15.34 8.31 -9.17
N ALA A 201 14.64 8.62 -8.08
CA ALA A 201 14.16 9.97 -7.78
C ALA A 201 15.32 10.94 -7.45
N VAL A 202 16.33 10.47 -6.72
CA VAL A 202 17.54 11.26 -6.44
C VAL A 202 18.29 11.56 -7.74
N LYS A 203 18.52 10.54 -8.57
CA LYS A 203 19.14 10.72 -9.89
C LYS A 203 18.36 11.69 -10.77
N ALA A 204 17.03 11.60 -10.76
CA ALA A 204 16.17 12.52 -11.50
C ALA A 204 16.28 13.97 -11.00
N HIS A 205 16.53 14.18 -9.71
CA HIS A 205 16.67 15.51 -9.14
C HIS A 205 18.02 16.16 -9.45
N GLU A 206 19.10 15.36 -9.52
CA GLU A 206 20.45 15.82 -9.85
C GLU A 206 20.57 16.26 -11.32
N GLU A 207 19.87 15.58 -12.23
CA GLU A 207 19.81 15.95 -13.64
C GLU A 207 18.82 17.11 -13.82
N SER A 208 19.32 18.34 -14.03
CA SER A 208 18.53 19.59 -14.24
C SER A 208 17.28 19.37 -15.10
N ASP A 209 16.11 19.77 -14.57
CA ASP A 209 14.84 19.21 -15.00
C ASP A 209 13.81 20.30 -15.34
N GLU A 210 13.31 20.26 -16.58
CA GLU A 210 12.19 21.08 -17.05
C GLU A 210 10.86 20.48 -16.55
N ASP A 211 9.91 21.34 -16.21
CA ASP A 211 8.55 20.89 -15.86
C ASP A 211 7.82 20.39 -17.11
N VAL A 212 7.21 19.21 -17.02
CA VAL A 212 6.44 18.58 -18.09
C VAL A 212 4.98 18.46 -17.70
N LYS A 213 4.12 18.66 -18.70
CA LYS A 213 2.67 18.52 -18.59
C LYS A 213 2.26 17.16 -19.12
N ILE A 214 1.57 16.40 -18.30
CA ILE A 214 1.18 15.04 -18.64
C ILE A 214 -0.32 14.86 -18.44
N ILE A 215 -0.93 14.05 -19.30
CA ILE A 215 -2.25 13.48 -19.08
C ILE A 215 -2.12 11.97 -19.01
N VAL A 216 -2.74 11.36 -18.02
CA VAL A 216 -2.87 9.90 -17.93
C VAL A 216 -4.33 9.52 -18.06
N THR A 217 -4.66 8.67 -19.03
CA THR A 217 -5.97 8.01 -19.11
C THR A 217 -5.90 6.66 -18.42
N ILE A 218 -6.89 6.38 -17.58
CA ILE A 218 -6.98 5.20 -16.72
C ILE A 218 -7.95 4.20 -17.36
N PRO A 219 -7.87 2.88 -17.06
CA PRO A 219 -8.77 1.88 -17.64
C PRO A 219 -10.28 2.16 -17.52
N ASN A 220 -10.69 2.94 -16.52
CA ASN A 220 -12.09 3.34 -16.31
C ASN A 220 -12.53 4.56 -17.16
N GLY A 221 -11.70 5.01 -18.11
CA GLY A 221 -11.98 6.14 -18.99
C GLY A 221 -11.77 7.51 -18.35
N LYS A 222 -11.42 7.58 -17.06
CA LYS A 222 -11.04 8.83 -16.38
C LYS A 222 -9.67 9.30 -16.87
N ALA A 223 -9.49 10.62 -16.94
CA ALA A 223 -8.20 11.23 -17.20
C ALA A 223 -7.74 12.07 -16.01
N VAL A 224 -6.44 12.06 -15.75
CA VAL A 224 -5.79 12.82 -14.67
C VAL A 224 -4.66 13.63 -15.26
N THR A 225 -4.55 14.89 -14.82
CA THR A 225 -3.44 15.76 -15.18
C THR A 225 -2.31 15.60 -14.19
N ILE A 226 -1.07 15.49 -14.67
CA ILE A 226 0.11 15.37 -13.83
C ILE A 226 1.11 16.46 -14.22
N HIS A 227 1.55 17.22 -13.22
CA HIS A 227 2.66 18.14 -13.33
C HIS A 227 3.84 17.55 -12.57
N THR A 228 4.87 17.17 -13.30
CA THR A 228 6.10 16.62 -12.75
C THR A 228 7.27 17.12 -13.56
N ARG A 229 8.46 16.71 -13.16
CA ARG A 229 9.68 17.03 -13.87
C ARG A 229 10.04 15.90 -14.85
N ARG A 230 10.62 16.24 -16.00
CA ARG A 230 10.86 15.30 -17.11
C ARG A 230 11.62 14.04 -16.68
N LYS A 231 12.64 14.16 -15.83
CA LYS A 231 13.44 13.02 -15.38
C LYS A 231 12.72 12.14 -14.37
N ILE A 232 11.86 12.72 -13.52
CA ILE A 232 10.99 11.94 -12.62
C ILE A 232 10.01 11.09 -13.45
N LEU A 233 9.43 11.66 -14.51
CA LEU A 233 8.59 10.92 -15.45
C LEU A 233 9.34 9.73 -16.05
N LEU A 234 10.52 9.97 -16.62
CA LEU A 234 11.29 8.92 -17.32
C LEU A 234 11.79 7.82 -16.39
N TYR A 235 12.40 8.20 -15.26
CA TYR A 235 13.09 7.26 -14.38
C TYR A 235 12.18 6.59 -13.35
N CYS A 236 11.07 7.21 -12.95
CA CYS A 236 10.21 6.68 -11.89
C CYS A 236 8.83 6.22 -12.38
N LEU A 237 8.22 6.93 -13.34
CA LEU A 237 6.82 6.69 -13.75
C LEU A 237 6.70 5.79 -14.99
N LEU A 238 7.59 5.97 -15.97
CA LEU A 238 7.64 5.19 -17.21
C LEU A 238 8.56 3.96 -17.11
N THR A 239 9.74 4.13 -16.53
CA THR A 239 10.71 3.03 -16.40
C THR A 239 10.63 2.43 -15.00
N ASN A 240 10.41 1.11 -14.89
CA ASN A 240 10.40 0.43 -13.59
C ASN A 240 11.80 0.47 -12.96
N PRO A 241 12.01 1.17 -11.82
CA PRO A 241 13.31 1.17 -11.15
C PRO A 241 13.63 -0.24 -10.65
N ARG A 242 14.85 -0.71 -10.93
CA ARG A 242 15.27 -2.06 -10.54
C ARG A 242 16.05 -2.01 -9.22
N PRO A 243 15.81 -2.96 -8.29
CA PRO A 243 16.60 -3.07 -7.08
C PRO A 243 18.11 -3.20 -7.35
N LYS A 244 18.93 -2.43 -6.63
CA LYS A 244 20.39 -2.45 -6.74
C LYS A 244 21.02 -3.83 -6.47
N TYR A 245 20.39 -4.62 -5.59
CA TYR A 245 20.85 -5.96 -5.19
C TYR A 245 19.87 -7.05 -5.68
N PRO A 246 19.91 -7.44 -6.97
CA PRO A 246 18.97 -8.40 -7.53
C PRO A 246 19.10 -9.80 -6.92
N THR A 247 20.29 -10.18 -6.45
CA THR A 247 20.51 -11.48 -5.79
C THR A 247 19.76 -11.57 -4.47
N VAL A 248 19.84 -10.53 -3.63
CA VAL A 248 19.11 -10.48 -2.35
C VAL A 248 17.61 -10.53 -2.61
N TYR A 249 17.14 -9.83 -3.64
CA TYR A 249 15.74 -9.84 -4.06
C TYR A 249 15.26 -11.26 -4.41
N LYS A 250 15.99 -11.98 -5.27
CA LYS A 250 15.66 -13.35 -5.68
C LYS A 250 15.73 -14.35 -4.52
N VAL A 251 16.73 -14.22 -3.64
CA VAL A 251 16.85 -15.05 -2.44
C VAL A 251 15.67 -14.82 -1.51
N ALA A 252 15.26 -13.56 -1.30
CA ALA A 252 14.07 -13.26 -0.51
C ALA A 252 12.80 -13.87 -1.11
N GLN A 253 12.65 -13.84 -2.44
CA GLN A 253 11.52 -14.50 -3.13
C GLN A 253 11.52 -16.02 -2.90
N PHE A 254 12.67 -16.67 -3.02
CA PHE A 254 12.80 -18.11 -2.77
C PHE A 254 12.45 -18.48 -1.32
N ILE A 255 12.95 -17.70 -0.35
CA ILE A 255 12.61 -17.86 1.07
C ILE A 255 11.10 -17.65 1.27
N GLY A 256 10.51 -16.66 0.60
CA GLY A 256 9.06 -16.39 0.65
C GLY A 256 8.23 -17.56 0.15
N TRP A 257 8.59 -18.15 -0.98
CA TRP A 257 7.93 -19.34 -1.51
C TRP A 257 8.04 -20.55 -0.58
N THR A 258 9.23 -20.76 -0.01
CA THR A 258 9.46 -21.84 0.95
C THR A 258 8.62 -21.64 2.22
N ALA A 259 8.64 -20.42 2.77
CA ALA A 259 7.85 -20.07 3.95
C ALA A 259 6.34 -20.20 3.69
N PHE A 260 5.87 -19.83 2.51
CA PHE A 260 4.47 -20.01 2.12
C PHE A 260 4.08 -21.49 2.05
N GLY A 261 4.92 -22.34 1.45
CA GLY A 261 4.71 -23.79 1.42
C GLY A 261 4.67 -24.40 2.83
N CYS A 262 5.61 -24.02 3.70
CA CYS A 262 5.62 -24.44 5.10
C CYS A 262 4.38 -23.96 5.86
N HIS A 263 3.94 -22.72 5.63
CA HIS A 263 2.72 -22.16 6.23
C HIS A 263 1.48 -22.97 5.87
N ILE A 264 1.30 -23.30 4.59
CA ILE A 264 0.17 -24.12 4.10
C ILE A 264 0.11 -25.47 4.83
N VAL A 265 1.22 -26.21 4.81
CA VAL A 265 1.27 -27.56 5.41
C VAL A 265 1.09 -27.48 6.93
N ALA A 266 1.82 -26.57 7.58
CA ALA A 266 1.78 -26.44 9.02
C ALA A 266 0.42 -25.97 9.54
N LEU A 267 -0.27 -25.09 8.81
CA LEU A 267 -1.62 -24.68 9.18
C LEU A 267 -2.60 -25.85 9.08
N GLY A 268 -2.59 -26.59 7.97
CA GLY A 268 -3.48 -27.73 7.76
C GLY A 268 -3.32 -28.84 8.81
N MET A 269 -2.11 -28.98 9.36
CA MET A 269 -1.79 -29.96 10.40
C MET A 269 -1.89 -29.44 11.84
N SER A 270 -2.10 -28.13 12.04
CA SER A 270 -2.22 -27.54 13.37
C SER A 270 -3.59 -27.77 14.01
N THR A 271 -3.65 -27.67 15.33
CA THR A 271 -4.89 -27.73 16.12
C THR A 271 -5.89 -26.65 15.71
N LEU A 272 -7.18 -26.98 15.77
CA LEU A 272 -8.26 -26.11 15.28
C LEU A 272 -8.24 -24.72 15.95
N VAL A 273 -7.92 -24.65 17.24
CA VAL A 273 -7.81 -23.37 17.97
C VAL A 273 -6.74 -22.47 17.35
N LEU A 274 -5.56 -23.01 17.06
CA LEU A 274 -4.46 -22.25 16.46
C LEU A 274 -4.74 -21.90 15.00
N GLN A 275 -5.43 -22.78 14.26
CA GLN A 275 -5.92 -22.48 12.92
C GLN A 275 -6.84 -21.25 12.93
N ILE A 276 -7.86 -21.23 13.80
CA ILE A 276 -8.80 -20.12 13.91
C ILE A 276 -8.08 -18.82 14.30
N LEU A 277 -7.22 -18.85 15.32
CA LEU A 277 -6.48 -17.66 15.75
C LEU A 277 -5.59 -17.11 14.62
N THR A 278 -4.93 -18.00 13.89
CA THR A 278 -4.10 -17.61 12.74
C THR A 278 -4.94 -16.99 11.62
N VAL A 279 -6.03 -17.65 11.23
CA VAL A 279 -6.93 -17.16 10.17
C VAL A 279 -7.52 -15.80 10.54
N VAL A 280 -7.99 -15.62 11.78
CA VAL A 280 -8.54 -14.35 12.26
C VAL A 280 -7.48 -13.26 12.24
N LEU A 281 -6.25 -13.55 12.70
CA LEU A 281 -5.15 -12.58 12.68
C LEU A 281 -4.81 -12.16 11.25
N LEU A 282 -4.68 -13.11 10.32
CA LEU A 282 -4.38 -12.85 8.91
C LEU A 282 -5.51 -12.08 8.23
N ALA A 283 -6.76 -12.48 8.43
CA ALA A 283 -7.92 -11.84 7.82
C ALA A 283 -8.09 -10.41 8.33
N ALA A 284 -8.07 -10.19 9.65
CA ALA A 284 -8.20 -8.85 10.24
C ALA A 284 -7.06 -7.92 9.78
N SER A 285 -5.83 -8.42 9.77
CA SER A 285 -4.67 -7.68 9.29
C SER A 285 -4.79 -7.35 7.81
N THR A 286 -5.26 -8.29 6.99
CA THR A 286 -5.48 -8.09 5.55
C THR A 286 -6.54 -7.04 5.30
N VAL A 287 -7.69 -7.12 5.98
CA VAL A 287 -8.76 -6.12 5.90
C VAL A 287 -8.23 -4.73 6.25
N LEU A 288 -7.50 -4.58 7.36
CA LEU A 288 -6.97 -3.28 7.77
C LEU A 288 -5.96 -2.70 6.74
N VAL A 289 -5.15 -3.56 6.11
CA VAL A 289 -4.24 -3.15 5.03
C VAL A 289 -5.00 -2.77 3.75
N THR A 290 -6.04 -3.51 3.36
CA THR A 290 -6.82 -3.22 2.15
C THR A 290 -7.69 -1.97 2.30
N TYR A 291 -8.16 -1.68 3.53
CA TYR A 291 -8.77 -0.41 3.89
C TYR A 291 -7.77 0.75 4.05
N ARG A 292 -6.46 0.50 3.85
CA ARG A 292 -5.40 1.52 3.83
C ARG A 292 -5.22 2.23 5.17
N VAL A 293 -5.48 1.52 6.27
CA VAL A 293 -5.36 2.09 7.61
C VAL A 293 -3.89 2.43 7.90
N GLY A 294 -3.60 3.70 8.17
CA GLY A 294 -2.27 4.17 8.51
C GLY A 294 -1.33 4.39 7.32
N ASP A 295 -1.85 4.38 6.08
CA ASP A 295 -1.13 4.74 4.87
C ASP A 295 -0.84 6.24 4.81
N ASP A 296 0.34 6.58 4.30
CA ASP A 296 0.74 7.95 3.98
C ASP A 296 0.68 8.12 2.45
N GLU A 297 -0.52 8.35 1.92
CA GLU A 297 -0.81 8.19 0.47
C GLU A 297 0.04 9.07 -0.45
N GLY A 298 0.41 10.26 0.01
CA GLY A 298 1.28 11.16 -0.75
C GLY A 298 2.72 10.65 -0.79
N ARG A 299 3.15 9.85 0.17
CA ARG A 299 4.55 9.49 0.36
C ARG A 299 4.86 8.08 -0.16
N ILE A 300 5.37 8.03 -1.39
CA ILE A 300 5.79 6.78 -2.03
C ILE A 300 7.16 6.34 -1.50
N SER A 301 8.11 7.25 -1.50
CA SER A 301 9.50 6.96 -1.17
C SER A 301 10.05 7.95 -0.13
N ARG A 302 11.33 7.87 0.20
CA ARG A 302 11.97 8.86 1.08
C ARG A 302 12.11 10.23 0.43
N HIS A 303 12.16 10.29 -0.91
CA HIS A 303 12.41 11.51 -1.69
C HIS A 303 11.32 11.85 -2.71
N LEU A 304 10.34 10.97 -2.96
CA LEU A 304 9.25 11.20 -3.90
C LEU A 304 7.89 11.27 -3.17
N GLU A 305 7.26 12.43 -3.28
CA GLU A 305 5.90 12.70 -2.82
C GLU A 305 4.99 13.04 -3.99
N LEU A 306 3.80 12.44 -4.04
CA LEU A 306 2.76 12.65 -5.04
C LEU A 306 1.54 13.27 -4.35
N ASN A 307 1.27 14.54 -4.63
CA ASN A 307 0.15 15.25 -4.04
C ASN A 307 -1.04 15.29 -5.00
N CYS A 308 -2.16 14.72 -4.57
CA CYS A 308 -3.43 14.79 -5.28
C CYS A 308 -4.21 16.02 -4.85
N ILE A 309 -4.41 16.96 -5.77
CA ILE A 309 -5.21 18.16 -5.53
C ILE A 309 -6.36 18.14 -6.52
N ASN A 310 -7.58 18.43 -6.07
CA ASN A 310 -8.69 18.69 -6.99
C ASN A 310 -8.60 20.16 -7.41
N ALA A 311 -8.46 20.39 -8.71
CA ALA A 311 -8.40 21.75 -9.22
C ALA A 311 -9.75 22.45 -9.08
N GLU A 312 -9.71 23.72 -8.71
CA GLU A 312 -10.89 24.57 -8.50
C GLU A 312 -11.68 24.74 -9.81
N GLY A 313 -13.02 24.68 -9.72
CA GLY A 313 -13.94 24.81 -10.85
C GLY A 313 -14.75 23.54 -11.14
N GLN A 314 -15.72 23.62 -12.07
CA GLN A 314 -16.61 22.49 -12.38
C GLN A 314 -15.80 21.31 -12.98
N PRO A 315 -15.90 20.10 -12.40
CA PRO A 315 -15.06 18.98 -12.75
C PRO A 315 -15.42 18.28 -14.08
N ASP A 316 -16.58 18.57 -14.68
CA ASP A 316 -17.19 17.59 -15.58
C ASP A 316 -16.65 17.59 -17.03
N PHE A 317 -16.01 18.68 -17.51
CA PHE A 317 -15.60 18.78 -18.93
C PHE A 317 -14.11 18.56 -19.18
N ARG A 318 -13.79 17.74 -20.18
CA ARG A 318 -12.42 17.56 -20.69
C ARG A 318 -11.80 18.87 -21.18
N ALA A 319 -12.59 19.72 -21.85
CA ALA A 319 -12.12 21.00 -22.39
C ALA A 319 -11.60 21.95 -21.29
N PHE A 320 -12.25 21.94 -20.11
CA PHE A 320 -11.79 22.68 -18.94
C PHE A 320 -10.43 22.17 -18.46
N ALA A 321 -10.27 20.85 -18.36
CA ALA A 321 -9.00 20.24 -17.98
C ALA A 321 -7.86 20.59 -18.93
N TYR A 322 -8.15 20.60 -20.24
CA TYR A 322 -7.20 20.98 -21.27
C TYR A 322 -6.83 22.47 -21.19
N ALA A 323 -7.79 23.37 -20.98
CA ALA A 323 -7.50 24.79 -20.85
C ALA A 323 -6.57 25.11 -19.66
N ARG A 324 -6.72 24.40 -18.53
CA ARG A 324 -5.86 24.57 -17.35
C ARG A 324 -4.40 24.22 -17.58
N LEU A 325 -4.10 23.36 -18.56
CA LEU A 325 -2.73 23.00 -18.93
C LEU A 325 -1.97 24.16 -19.59
N LYS A 326 -2.66 25.23 -20.01
CA LYS A 326 -2.07 26.40 -20.69
C LYS A 326 -1.12 25.95 -21.80
N MET A 327 -1.65 25.17 -22.74
CA MET A 327 -0.86 24.52 -23.78
C MET A 327 -0.39 25.50 -24.85
N THR A 328 0.83 25.30 -25.32
CA THR A 328 1.35 25.95 -26.54
C THR A 328 0.68 25.36 -27.79
N GLU A 329 0.80 26.03 -28.93
CA GLU A 329 0.19 25.54 -30.19
C GLU A 329 0.71 24.16 -30.60
N LYS A 330 2.01 23.89 -30.41
CA LYS A 330 2.61 22.57 -30.66
C LYS A 330 2.09 21.48 -29.72
N GLU A 331 1.88 21.83 -28.46
CA GLU A 331 1.28 20.94 -27.45
C GLU A 331 -0.18 20.60 -27.85
N GLU A 332 -0.94 21.56 -28.36
CA GLU A 332 -2.30 21.34 -28.86
C GLU A 332 -2.36 20.49 -30.13
N GLU A 333 -1.37 20.61 -31.02
CA GLU A 333 -1.24 19.76 -32.19
C GLU A 333 -0.97 18.30 -31.80
N SER A 334 -0.16 18.07 -30.76
CA SER A 334 0.07 16.73 -30.21
C SER A 334 -1.22 16.13 -29.65
N MET A 335 -2.03 16.93 -28.95
CA MET A 335 -3.34 16.52 -28.43
C MET A 335 -4.33 16.13 -29.53
N LEU A 336 -4.29 16.83 -30.67
CA LEU A 336 -5.06 16.49 -31.87
C LEU A 336 -4.63 15.17 -32.47
N LEU A 337 -3.32 14.96 -32.64
CA LEU A 337 -2.76 13.73 -33.22
C LEU A 337 -3.14 12.49 -32.40
N TRP A 338 -3.23 12.64 -31.09
CA TRP A 338 -3.63 11.56 -30.18
C TRP A 338 -5.14 11.39 -30.02
N ASN A 339 -5.94 12.15 -30.75
CA ASN A 339 -7.41 12.17 -30.66
C ASN A 339 -7.91 12.50 -29.24
N LEU A 340 -7.13 13.26 -28.45
CA LEU A 340 -7.58 13.82 -27.18
C LEU A 340 -8.41 15.08 -27.39
N PHE A 341 -8.05 15.86 -28.41
CA PHE A 341 -8.91 16.92 -28.93
C PHE A 341 -9.80 16.43 -30.08
N PRO A 342 -11.02 17.00 -30.23
CA PRO A 342 -11.81 16.84 -31.44
C PRO A 342 -11.04 17.32 -32.67
N HIS A 343 -11.21 16.63 -33.80
CA HIS A 343 -10.65 17.07 -35.07
C HIS A 343 -11.04 18.52 -35.39
N ARG A 344 -10.16 19.21 -36.14
CA ARG A 344 -10.34 20.61 -36.54
C ARG A 344 -11.63 20.86 -37.34
N SER A 345 -12.24 19.82 -37.90
CA SER A 345 -13.56 19.89 -38.54
C SER A 345 -14.70 20.29 -37.58
N ASN A 346 -14.52 20.13 -36.27
CA ASN A 346 -15.46 20.63 -35.28
C ASN A 346 -15.18 22.10 -34.95
N GLU A 347 -15.48 22.98 -35.90
CA GLU A 347 -15.25 24.44 -35.80
C GLU A 347 -15.95 25.06 -34.58
N LYS A 348 -17.14 24.56 -34.22
CA LYS A 348 -17.91 25.02 -33.05
C LYS A 348 -17.17 24.75 -31.75
N TRP A 349 -16.60 23.56 -31.57
CA TRP A 349 -15.80 23.25 -30.39
C TRP A 349 -14.54 24.11 -30.31
N TRP A 350 -13.83 24.26 -31.44
CA TRP A 350 -12.56 25.01 -31.49
C TRP A 350 -12.73 26.51 -31.26
N SER A 351 -13.72 27.15 -31.89
CA SER A 351 -14.01 28.58 -31.69
C SER A 351 -14.29 28.89 -30.22
N ARG A 352 -15.09 28.04 -29.55
CA ARG A 352 -15.41 28.19 -28.12
C ARG A 352 -14.25 27.88 -27.21
N TYR A 353 -13.51 26.82 -27.48
CA TYR A 353 -12.31 26.51 -26.72
C TYR A 353 -11.33 27.69 -26.77
N MET A 354 -11.10 28.31 -27.93
CA MET A 354 -10.23 29.49 -28.06
C MET A 354 -10.76 30.72 -27.32
N GLU A 355 -12.08 30.95 -27.32
CA GLU A 355 -12.72 32.05 -26.57
C GLU A 355 -12.55 31.90 -25.04
N CYS A 356 -12.64 30.66 -24.54
CA CYS A 356 -12.54 30.34 -23.12
C CYS A 356 -11.10 30.05 -22.65
N LYS A 357 -10.17 29.68 -23.54
CA LYS A 357 -8.79 29.28 -23.20
C LYS A 357 -8.05 30.32 -22.36
N GLY A 358 -8.29 31.61 -22.63
CA GLY A 358 -7.65 32.71 -21.90
C GLY A 358 -8.24 32.99 -20.51
N ASP A 359 -9.47 32.56 -20.24
CA ASP A 359 -10.17 32.81 -18.98
C ASP A 359 -11.00 31.59 -18.58
N ILE A 360 -10.43 30.82 -17.66
CA ILE A 360 -10.95 29.56 -17.16
C ILE A 360 -12.36 29.72 -16.55
N SER A 361 -12.72 30.90 -16.05
CA SER A 361 -14.05 31.17 -15.47
C SER A 361 -15.17 31.04 -16.52
N LYS A 362 -14.88 31.28 -17.80
CA LYS A 362 -15.86 31.21 -18.89
C LYS A 362 -16.37 29.79 -19.16
N PHE A 363 -15.68 28.76 -18.67
CA PHE A 363 -16.12 27.37 -18.79
C PHE A 363 -17.33 27.02 -17.90
N GLN A 364 -17.72 27.88 -16.94
CA GLN A 364 -18.89 27.62 -16.09
C GLN A 364 -20.21 27.44 -16.86
N ASN A 365 -20.31 27.97 -18.08
CA ASN A 365 -21.50 27.86 -18.95
C ASN A 365 -21.28 26.91 -20.15
N TRP A 366 -20.22 26.10 -20.14
CA TRP A 366 -19.80 25.28 -21.28
C TRP A 366 -20.92 24.39 -21.85
N ASP A 367 -21.69 23.74 -20.99
CA ASP A 367 -22.79 22.84 -21.39
C ASP A 367 -23.95 23.56 -22.09
N ARG A 368 -24.42 24.66 -21.50
CA ARG A 368 -25.50 25.47 -22.10
C ARG A 368 -25.09 25.93 -23.50
N ILE A 369 -23.82 26.29 -23.67
CA ILE A 369 -23.31 26.83 -24.93
C ILE A 369 -23.22 25.74 -26.01
N LEU A 370 -22.94 24.49 -25.65
CA LEU A 370 -22.92 23.37 -26.60
C LEU A 370 -24.32 22.84 -26.94
N SER A 371 -25.27 22.85 -25.99
CA SER A 371 -26.62 22.28 -26.16
C SER A 371 -27.59 23.15 -26.97
N PHE A 372 -27.38 24.47 -27.06
CA PHE A 372 -28.31 25.41 -27.71
C PHE A 372 -28.00 25.71 -29.19
N SER A 373 -27.35 24.80 -29.94
CA SER A 373 -27.23 24.91 -31.41
C SER A 373 -27.08 23.58 -32.10
#